data_AF-A0A3C0Y6Z5-F1
#
_entry.id   AF-A0A3C0Y6Z5-F1
#
_cell.length_a   1.000
_cell.length_b   1.000
_cell.length_c   1.000
_cell.angle_alpha   90.00
_cell.angle_beta   90.00
_cell.angle_gamma   90.00
#
_symmetry.space_group_name_H-M   'P 1'
#
loop_
_entity.id
_entity.type
_entity.pdbx_description
1 polymer ?
#
loop_
_entity_poly.entity_id
_entity_poly.type
_entity_poly.pdbx_seq_one_letter_code
_entity_poly.pdbx_strand_id
1 'polypeptide(L)'
;MNQTTRPNRVESLVTAGAGHSTRLASRLALPCALAAVMLLAAGCASRSHSNAPVEDRGTGLSRQVPGAVDLGDVKPLPGFENAGKAGYYTVKPGDTMIRIGLENGQNWRDIVRWNNLENPNIIEVGQVLRVVPFTSDNPLVVTRPVSSGASSTSASSAPAQAASAARPASAPASASPAPAPAPAANGDEDVAWIWPAQGTLLAGFDEAKNKGLDIAGKAGDAVMASADGRVVYAGAGLRGYGNLVILKHNSTFLTAYAHNRTLFVKEDQTVKKGQKIAEMGNSDADRVKLHFEIRRQGKPVDPAKYLPAK
;
A
#
# COMPACT_ATOMS: atom_id res chain seq x y z
N MET A 1 40.07 1.21 -52.96
CA MET A 1 39.79 1.91 -54.24
C MET A 1 39.21 0.92 -55.24
N ASN A 2 38.13 1.35 -55.89
CA ASN A 2 37.49 0.88 -57.12
C ASN A 2 36.68 -0.43 -57.15
N GLN A 3 35.36 -0.19 -57.12
CA GLN A 3 34.30 -0.98 -57.73
C GLN A 3 34.46 -1.17 -59.24
N THR A 4 33.71 -2.14 -59.78
CA THR A 4 32.93 -2.12 -61.03
C THR A 4 33.27 -3.28 -61.96
N THR A 5 32.36 -4.23 -62.15
CA THR A 5 31.68 -4.48 -63.44
C THR A 5 30.66 -5.64 -63.31
N ARG A 6 29.57 -5.44 -64.05
CA ARG A 6 28.24 -6.06 -64.05
C ARG A 6 28.17 -7.42 -64.79
N PRO A 7 26.99 -8.09 -64.81
CA PRO A 7 26.84 -9.54 -64.83
C PRO A 7 26.64 -10.13 -66.23
N ASN A 8 26.84 -11.45 -66.35
CA ASN A 8 26.47 -12.19 -67.55
C ASN A 8 25.31 -13.16 -67.28
N ARG A 9 24.31 -13.01 -68.14
CA ARG A 9 23.06 -13.74 -68.30
C ARG A 9 23.34 -14.94 -69.20
N VAL A 10 22.91 -16.14 -68.80
CA VAL A 10 22.62 -17.21 -69.75
C VAL A 10 21.33 -17.92 -69.35
N GLU A 11 20.38 -17.80 -70.25
CA GLU A 11 19.15 -18.59 -70.33
C GLU A 11 19.50 -20.05 -70.65
N SER A 12 18.74 -20.99 -70.10
CA SER A 12 18.50 -22.29 -70.73
C SER A 12 17.15 -22.84 -70.28
N LEU A 13 16.23 -22.79 -71.23
CA LEU A 13 14.97 -23.53 -71.32
C LEU A 13 15.25 -25.05 -71.48
N VAL A 14 14.17 -25.84 -71.43
CA VAL A 14 14.02 -27.29 -71.79
C VAL A 14 14.04 -28.20 -70.53
N THR A 15 13.05 -29.05 -70.21
CA THR A 15 12.00 -29.69 -71.00
C THR A 15 10.78 -30.07 -70.13
N ALA A 16 9.66 -30.31 -70.82
CA ALA A 16 8.38 -30.74 -70.30
C ALA A 16 8.34 -32.21 -69.84
N GLY A 17 7.49 -32.50 -68.85
CA GLY A 17 7.10 -33.86 -68.46
C GLY A 17 5.64 -33.87 -68.02
N ALA A 18 4.75 -34.21 -68.95
CA ALA A 18 3.32 -34.38 -68.72
C ALA A 18 3.04 -35.70 -67.97
N GLY A 19 2.18 -35.63 -66.96
CA GLY A 19 1.57 -36.78 -66.31
C GLY A 19 0.10 -36.48 -66.03
N HIS A 20 -0.76 -36.86 -66.97
CA HIS A 20 -2.21 -36.86 -66.83
C HIS A 20 -2.65 -37.94 -65.82
N SER A 21 -3.66 -37.63 -64.99
CA SER A 21 -4.91 -38.41 -64.88
C SER A 21 -5.56 -38.24 -63.50
N THR A 22 -6.54 -37.33 -63.46
CA THR A 22 -7.94 -37.62 -63.12
C THR A 22 -8.22 -38.79 -62.16
N ARG A 23 -8.68 -38.49 -60.94
CA ARG A 23 -9.87 -39.17 -60.37
C ARG A 23 -10.72 -38.18 -59.56
N LEU A 24 -11.91 -37.96 -60.09
CA LEU A 24 -13.08 -37.38 -59.46
C LEU A 24 -13.58 -38.26 -58.30
N ALA A 25 -14.15 -37.59 -57.30
CA ALA A 25 -15.32 -37.99 -56.52
C ALA A 25 -15.27 -39.27 -55.67
N SER A 26 -15.38 -39.10 -54.35
CA SER A 26 -16.51 -39.68 -53.63
C SER A 26 -16.78 -38.96 -52.32
N ARG A 27 -17.96 -38.34 -52.27
CA ARG A 27 -18.69 -37.99 -51.07
C ARG A 27 -19.14 -39.29 -50.39
N LEU A 28 -18.88 -39.42 -49.08
CA LEU A 28 -19.69 -40.09 -48.06
C LEU A 28 -18.75 -40.61 -46.96
N ALA A 29 -18.52 -39.78 -45.94
CA ALA A 29 -18.21 -40.24 -44.59
C ALA A 29 -18.50 -39.09 -43.60
N LEU A 30 -19.68 -38.49 -43.76
CA LEU A 30 -20.26 -37.55 -42.80
C LEU A 30 -21.37 -38.30 -42.03
N PRO A 31 -21.00 -39.23 -41.13
CA PRO A 31 -21.77 -39.34 -39.89
C PRO A 31 -20.86 -39.68 -38.69
N CYS A 32 -19.76 -38.94 -38.49
CA CYS A 32 -19.01 -38.99 -37.22
C CYS A 32 -18.80 -37.60 -36.58
N ALA A 33 -19.22 -36.53 -37.24
CA ALA A 33 -18.99 -35.16 -36.78
C ALA A 33 -20.19 -34.52 -36.03
N LEU A 34 -21.28 -35.26 -35.75
CA LEU A 34 -22.40 -34.77 -34.94
C LEU A 34 -22.55 -35.44 -33.56
N ALA A 35 -21.76 -36.46 -33.24
CA ALA A 35 -21.76 -37.11 -31.93
C ALA A 35 -20.58 -36.68 -31.02
N ALA A 36 -19.64 -35.86 -31.52
CA ALA A 36 -18.48 -35.40 -30.77
C ALA A 36 -18.53 -33.91 -30.36
N VAL A 37 -19.59 -33.18 -30.70
CA VAL A 37 -19.79 -31.75 -30.35
C VAL A 37 -20.89 -31.54 -29.29
N MET A 38 -21.42 -32.62 -28.71
CA MET A 38 -22.42 -32.58 -27.62
C MET A 38 -21.96 -33.38 -26.39
N LEU A 39 -20.67 -33.32 -26.03
CA LEU A 39 -20.15 -33.89 -24.77
C LEU A 39 -18.85 -33.24 -24.27
N LEU A 40 -18.66 -31.94 -24.54
CA LEU A 40 -17.49 -31.17 -24.08
C LEU A 40 -17.86 -29.83 -23.40
N ALA A 41 -19.11 -29.66 -22.96
CA ALA A 41 -19.55 -28.46 -22.23
C ALA A 41 -20.53 -28.80 -21.09
N ALA A 42 -20.07 -29.54 -20.08
CA ALA A 42 -20.77 -29.64 -18.79
C ALA A 42 -19.79 -30.06 -17.67
N GLY A 43 -18.70 -29.31 -17.53
CA GLY A 43 -17.77 -29.45 -16.41
C GLY A 43 -17.67 -28.12 -15.68
N CYS A 44 -18.57 -27.88 -14.72
CA CYS A 44 -18.39 -27.06 -13.49
C CYS A 44 -19.75 -26.76 -12.84
N ALA A 45 -20.26 -27.65 -12.00
CA ALA A 45 -21.25 -27.32 -10.96
C ALA A 45 -21.18 -28.31 -9.80
N SER A 46 -20.01 -28.44 -9.19
CA SER A 46 -19.85 -29.16 -7.92
C SER A 46 -19.88 -28.16 -6.77
N ARG A 47 -21.07 -27.88 -6.20
CA ARG A 47 -21.27 -27.44 -4.80
C ARG A 47 -22.68 -27.78 -4.33
N SER A 48 -23.03 -29.06 -4.29
CA SER A 48 -24.16 -29.51 -3.47
C SER A 48 -23.63 -29.76 -2.07
N HIS A 49 -23.80 -28.78 -1.19
CA HIS A 49 -23.74 -28.99 0.26
C HIS A 49 -24.74 -30.09 0.60
N SER A 50 -24.24 -31.19 1.14
CA SER A 50 -25.04 -32.17 1.85
C SER A 50 -25.55 -31.51 3.13
N ASN A 51 -26.77 -30.96 3.10
CA ASN A 51 -27.45 -30.57 4.32
C ASN A 51 -27.83 -31.85 5.06
N ALA A 52 -27.40 -31.99 6.31
CA ALA A 52 -27.81 -33.08 7.18
C ALA A 52 -29.34 -33.03 7.37
N PRO A 53 -30.04 -34.18 7.36
CA PRO A 53 -31.44 -34.23 7.73
C PRO A 53 -31.57 -33.88 9.22
N VAL A 54 -32.34 -32.83 9.53
CA VAL A 54 -32.82 -32.56 10.88
C VAL A 54 -34.23 -33.14 10.95
N GLU A 55 -34.40 -34.24 11.67
CA GLU A 55 -35.73 -34.70 12.06
C GLU A 55 -36.38 -33.72 13.03
N ASP A 56 -37.46 -33.08 12.58
CA ASP A 56 -38.39 -32.35 13.42
C ASP A 56 -39.23 -33.37 14.22
N ARG A 57 -38.87 -33.58 15.49
CA ARG A 57 -39.75 -34.23 16.47
C ARG A 57 -40.53 -33.18 17.23
N GLY A 58 -41.47 -32.55 16.55
CA GLY A 58 -42.63 -31.94 17.19
C GLY A 58 -43.57 -33.01 17.71
N THR A 59 -43.64 -33.21 19.03
CA THR A 59 -44.86 -33.64 19.71
C THR A 59 -44.79 -33.26 21.18
N GLY A 60 -45.77 -32.48 21.62
CA GLY A 60 -46.24 -32.56 23.00
C GLY A 60 -46.21 -31.26 23.80
N LEU A 61 -47.33 -30.55 23.75
CA LEU A 61 -48.05 -30.07 24.95
C LEU A 61 -47.24 -29.22 25.96
N SER A 62 -47.52 -27.92 26.00
CA SER A 62 -48.37 -27.34 27.06
C SER A 62 -48.16 -25.83 27.17
N ARG A 63 -49.29 -25.15 27.24
CA ARG A 63 -49.47 -23.75 27.59
C ARG A 63 -49.02 -23.52 29.03
N GLN A 64 -48.09 -22.58 29.25
CA GLN A 64 -48.06 -21.81 30.49
C GLN A 64 -47.25 -20.52 30.31
N VAL A 65 -47.95 -19.38 30.33
CA VAL A 65 -47.39 -18.13 30.86
C VAL A 65 -47.87 -18.13 32.31
N PRO A 66 -46.97 -18.25 33.31
CA PRO A 66 -46.68 -17.06 34.10
C PRO A 66 -45.25 -17.03 34.68
N GLY A 67 -44.79 -15.84 35.02
CA GLY A 67 -43.71 -15.65 35.97
C GLY A 67 -42.52 -14.92 35.37
N ALA A 68 -42.40 -13.64 35.73
CA ALA A 68 -41.17 -12.90 35.62
C ALA A 68 -40.00 -13.73 36.18
N VAL A 69 -39.03 -14.04 35.32
CA VAL A 69 -37.65 -14.25 35.74
C VAL A 69 -36.90 -13.00 35.29
N ASP A 70 -36.75 -12.11 36.26
CA ASP A 70 -35.62 -11.22 36.45
C ASP A 70 -34.47 -11.50 35.46
N LEU A 71 -34.48 -10.77 34.34
CA LEU A 71 -33.33 -10.70 33.44
C LEU A 71 -32.30 -9.84 34.15
N GLY A 72 -31.60 -10.48 35.08
CA GLY A 72 -30.50 -9.89 35.83
C GLY A 72 -29.60 -9.11 34.88
N ASP A 73 -29.43 -7.84 35.21
CA ASP A 73 -28.32 -6.96 34.84
C ASP A 73 -27.61 -7.32 33.53
N VAL A 74 -28.34 -7.28 32.40
CA VAL A 74 -27.68 -7.14 31.10
C VAL A 74 -27.11 -5.74 31.09
N LYS A 75 -25.83 -5.61 31.47
CA LYS A 75 -25.07 -4.38 31.30
C LYS A 75 -25.29 -3.91 29.86
N PRO A 76 -26.00 -2.79 29.64
CA PRO A 76 -26.31 -2.36 28.29
C PRO A 76 -25.01 -2.15 27.52
N LEU A 77 -24.85 -2.87 26.41
CA LEU A 77 -23.65 -2.78 25.60
C LEU A 77 -23.46 -1.33 25.11
N PRO A 78 -22.23 -0.82 25.12
CA PRO A 78 -21.96 0.56 24.76
C PRO A 78 -22.50 0.87 23.37
N GLY A 79 -23.33 1.92 23.27
CA GLY A 79 -23.85 2.42 22.01
C GLY A 79 -25.18 1.83 21.53
N PHE A 80 -25.80 0.88 22.23
CA PHE A 80 -27.07 0.25 21.79
C PHE A 80 -28.19 1.27 21.47
N GLU A 81 -28.15 2.43 22.12
CA GLU A 81 -29.04 3.59 21.95
C GLU A 81 -28.98 4.21 20.53
N ASN A 82 -27.90 3.97 19.79
CA ASN A 82 -27.63 4.53 18.47
C ASN A 82 -27.79 3.51 17.32
N ALA A 83 -28.30 2.31 17.61
CA ALA A 83 -28.56 1.30 16.59
C ALA A 83 -29.48 1.86 15.49
N GLY A 84 -29.03 1.79 14.23
CA GLY A 84 -29.80 2.24 13.06
C GLY A 84 -29.72 3.74 12.73
N LYS A 85 -28.94 4.54 13.46
CA LYS A 85 -28.68 5.94 13.09
C LYS A 85 -27.61 6.02 11.99
N ALA A 86 -27.76 7.00 11.09
CA ALA A 86 -26.74 7.27 10.06
C ALA A 86 -25.38 7.53 10.73
N GLY A 87 -24.37 6.79 10.29
CA GLY A 87 -23.02 6.85 10.82
C GLY A 87 -22.71 5.98 12.04
N TYR A 88 -23.61 5.04 12.37
CA TYR A 88 -23.37 3.96 13.33
C TYR A 88 -23.60 2.60 12.68
N TYR A 89 -22.82 1.60 13.08
CA TYR A 89 -22.84 0.23 12.57
C TYR A 89 -23.01 -0.76 13.73
N THR A 90 -23.97 -1.67 13.62
CA THR A 90 -24.16 -2.76 14.61
C THR A 90 -23.31 -3.95 14.21
N VAL A 91 -22.39 -4.35 15.09
CA VAL A 91 -21.48 -5.49 14.89
C VAL A 91 -22.28 -6.79 14.76
N LYS A 92 -22.06 -7.52 13.67
CA LYS A 92 -22.68 -8.82 13.41
C LYS A 92 -21.72 -9.96 13.78
N PRO A 93 -22.23 -11.19 13.98
CA PRO A 93 -21.39 -12.36 14.21
C PRO A 93 -20.37 -12.54 13.08
N GLY A 94 -19.09 -12.57 13.43
CA GLY A 94 -18.00 -12.79 12.48
C GLY A 94 -17.39 -11.53 11.88
N ASP A 95 -17.84 -10.33 12.27
CA ASP A 95 -17.21 -9.08 11.89
C ASP A 95 -15.88 -8.85 12.61
N THR A 96 -14.99 -8.10 11.98
CA THR A 96 -13.76 -7.58 12.61
C THR A 96 -13.69 -6.08 12.39
N MET A 97 -13.01 -5.35 13.27
CA MET A 97 -12.85 -3.89 13.12
C MET A 97 -12.29 -3.48 11.76
N ILE A 98 -11.40 -4.30 11.22
CA ILE A 98 -10.81 -4.13 9.88
C ILE A 98 -11.89 -4.25 8.79
N ARG A 99 -12.75 -5.28 8.86
CA ARG A 99 -13.83 -5.48 7.89
C ARG A 99 -14.88 -4.37 7.96
N ILE A 100 -15.28 -3.99 9.17
CA ILE A 100 -16.23 -2.89 9.39
C ILE A 100 -15.64 -1.58 8.85
N GLY A 101 -14.36 -1.30 9.09
CA GLY A 101 -13.70 -0.11 8.55
C GLY A 101 -13.65 -0.11 7.02
N LEU A 102 -13.25 -1.22 6.40
CA LEU A 102 -13.21 -1.35 4.95
C LEU A 102 -14.58 -1.15 4.30
N GLU A 103 -15.64 -1.76 4.85
CA GLU A 103 -17.00 -1.65 4.32
C GLU A 103 -17.57 -0.23 4.46
N ASN A 104 -17.20 0.48 5.53
CA ASN A 104 -17.65 1.86 5.79
C ASN A 104 -16.66 2.93 5.26
N GLY A 105 -15.62 2.52 4.52
CA GLY A 105 -14.61 3.42 3.96
C GLY A 105 -13.79 4.18 5.01
N GLN A 106 -13.74 3.67 6.24
CA GLN A 106 -13.03 4.29 7.36
C GLN A 106 -11.81 3.47 7.78
N ASN A 107 -10.81 4.15 8.33
CA ASN A 107 -9.70 3.45 8.96
C ASN A 107 -10.18 2.82 10.28
N TRP A 108 -9.92 1.53 10.46
CA TRP A 108 -10.31 0.79 11.66
C TRP A 108 -9.77 1.43 12.95
N ARG A 109 -8.60 2.07 12.88
CA ARG A 109 -7.98 2.81 14.00
C ARG A 109 -8.78 4.04 14.41
N ASP A 110 -9.41 4.72 13.46
CA ASP A 110 -10.22 5.90 13.74
C ASP A 110 -11.57 5.51 14.35
N ILE A 111 -12.16 4.39 13.92
CA ILE A 111 -13.36 3.80 14.54
C ILE A 111 -13.08 3.43 16.01
N VAL A 112 -11.93 2.81 16.30
CA VAL A 112 -11.49 2.52 17.67
C VAL A 112 -11.43 3.79 18.51
N ARG A 113 -10.85 4.87 17.96
CA ARG A 113 -10.74 6.16 18.65
C ARG A 113 -12.10 6.82 18.88
N TRP A 114 -13.00 6.76 17.91
CA TRP A 114 -14.34 7.37 18.03
C TRP A 114 -15.25 6.64 19.00
N ASN A 115 -15.01 5.34 19.21
CA ASN A 115 -15.76 4.50 20.13
C ASN A 115 -15.01 4.23 21.44
N ASN A 116 -13.87 4.89 21.63
CA ASN A 116 -13.01 4.79 22.82
C ASN A 116 -12.73 3.33 23.25
N LEU A 117 -12.46 2.45 22.28
CA LEU A 117 -12.25 1.03 22.54
C LEU A 117 -10.80 0.79 22.99
N GLU A 118 -10.65 0.26 24.19
CA GLU A 118 -9.34 -0.07 24.78
C GLU A 118 -8.66 -1.25 24.06
N ASN A 119 -9.46 -2.19 23.55
CA ASN A 119 -8.97 -3.39 22.86
C ASN A 119 -9.60 -3.53 21.46
N PRO A 120 -8.87 -3.19 20.39
CA PRO A 120 -9.39 -3.24 19.01
C PRO A 120 -9.79 -4.62 18.49
N ASN A 121 -9.25 -5.68 19.10
CA ASN A 121 -9.48 -7.07 18.71
C ASN A 121 -10.67 -7.71 19.44
N ILE A 122 -11.26 -7.01 20.40
CA ILE A 122 -12.37 -7.50 21.23
C ILE A 122 -13.57 -6.61 20.93
N ILE A 123 -14.44 -7.07 20.03
CA ILE A 123 -15.74 -6.46 19.76
C ILE A 123 -16.84 -7.48 20.02
N GLU A 124 -17.90 -7.04 20.67
CA GLU A 124 -19.02 -7.91 21.01
C GLU A 124 -20.08 -7.87 19.92
N VAL A 125 -20.67 -9.03 19.62
CA VAL A 125 -21.78 -9.12 18.68
C VAL A 125 -22.97 -8.35 19.25
N GLY A 126 -23.54 -7.45 18.45
CA GLY A 126 -24.63 -6.56 18.86
C GLY A 126 -24.16 -5.20 19.41
N GLN A 127 -22.85 -4.99 19.58
CA GLN A 127 -22.29 -3.68 19.92
C GLN A 127 -22.49 -2.70 18.75
N VAL A 128 -22.80 -1.43 19.05
CA VAL A 128 -23.00 -0.39 18.03
C VAL A 128 -21.78 0.52 18.01
N LEU A 129 -21.11 0.58 16.87
CA LEU A 129 -19.91 1.37 16.65
C LEU A 129 -20.22 2.58 15.79
N ARG A 130 -19.76 3.75 16.19
CA ARG A 130 -19.69 4.93 15.32
C ARG A 130 -18.67 4.68 14.21
N VAL A 131 -19.11 4.82 12.97
CA VAL A 131 -18.30 4.62 11.75
C VAL A 131 -18.21 5.88 10.90
N VAL A 132 -18.60 7.03 11.44
CA VAL A 132 -18.47 8.33 10.76
C VAL A 132 -17.69 9.28 11.67
N PRO A 133 -16.76 10.09 11.10
CA PRO A 133 -16.01 11.06 11.88
C PRO A 133 -16.95 12.04 12.60
N PHE A 134 -16.49 12.58 13.74
CA PHE A 134 -17.10 13.78 14.28
C PHE A 134 -16.97 14.87 13.23
N THR A 135 -18.05 15.14 12.50
CA THR A 135 -18.17 16.38 11.76
C THR A 135 -18.25 17.47 12.82
N SER A 136 -17.10 18.07 13.15
CA SER A 136 -17.13 19.46 13.55
C SER A 136 -17.76 20.18 12.36
N ASP A 137 -19.01 20.61 12.52
CA ASP A 137 -19.64 21.56 11.63
C ASP A 137 -18.69 22.76 11.47
N ASN A 138 -18.00 22.79 10.33
CA ASN A 138 -17.68 24.05 9.70
C ASN A 138 -17.84 23.88 8.19
N PRO A 139 -19.06 24.11 7.67
CA PRO A 139 -19.19 24.42 6.26
C PRO A 139 -18.58 25.81 6.03
N LEU A 140 -17.95 25.99 4.87
CA LEU A 140 -17.53 27.26 4.27
C LEU A 140 -16.12 27.76 4.63
N VAL A 141 -15.36 27.93 3.55
CA VAL A 141 -14.31 28.93 3.32
C VAL A 141 -14.50 30.18 4.18
N VAL A 142 -13.55 30.45 5.09
CA VAL A 142 -13.15 31.82 5.47
C VAL A 142 -11.65 31.82 5.79
N THR A 143 -10.91 32.56 4.98
CA THR A 143 -9.54 33.01 5.25
C THR A 143 -9.49 33.90 6.50
N ARG A 144 -8.78 33.50 7.56
CA ARG A 144 -8.31 34.42 8.62
C ARG A 144 -6.94 33.96 9.17
N PRO A 145 -5.95 34.86 9.32
CA PRO A 145 -4.62 34.49 9.77
C PRO A 145 -4.61 34.31 11.30
N VAL A 146 -3.99 33.25 11.79
CA VAL A 146 -3.68 33.12 13.22
C VAL A 146 -2.30 33.69 13.50
N SER A 147 -2.33 34.93 13.98
CA SER A 147 -1.30 35.54 14.79
C SER A 147 -1.10 34.73 16.08
N SER A 148 0.15 34.71 16.50
CA SER A 148 0.70 34.19 17.76
C SER A 148 -0.12 34.52 19.01
N GLY A 149 -0.12 33.59 19.98
CA GLY A 149 -0.57 33.78 21.35
C GLY A 149 -0.48 32.45 22.10
N ALA A 150 0.70 32.06 22.59
CA ALA A 150 1.27 32.43 23.90
C ALA A 150 0.61 31.67 25.06
N SER A 151 1.39 30.69 25.51
CA SER A 151 1.30 29.90 26.72
C SER A 151 0.95 30.72 27.95
N SER A 152 0.00 30.22 28.74
CA SER A 152 -0.22 30.59 30.13
C SER A 152 0.75 29.82 31.03
N THR A 153 1.52 30.52 31.85
CA THR A 153 2.00 30.01 33.15
C THR A 153 2.50 31.15 34.04
N SER A 154 1.79 31.29 35.16
CA SER A 154 2.29 31.65 36.50
C SER A 154 2.88 33.04 36.75
N ALA A 155 2.06 33.90 37.33
CA ALA A 155 2.49 35.03 38.15
C ALA A 155 2.81 34.58 39.58
N SER A 156 4.02 34.87 40.07
CA SER A 156 4.33 34.96 41.49
C SER A 156 5.27 36.15 41.70
N SER A 157 4.89 36.98 42.66
CA SER A 157 5.36 38.34 42.95
C SER A 157 6.59 38.38 43.85
N ALA A 158 7.57 39.25 43.55
CA ALA A 158 8.35 40.01 44.54
C ALA A 158 9.19 41.13 43.85
N PRO A 159 9.44 42.30 44.50
CA PRO A 159 9.82 43.54 43.83
C PRO A 159 11.31 43.91 43.90
N ALA A 160 11.64 44.87 43.02
CA ALA A 160 12.92 45.46 42.63
C ALA A 160 13.95 45.86 43.71
N GLN A 161 15.24 45.72 43.35
CA GLN A 161 16.30 46.64 43.77
C GLN A 161 17.36 46.83 42.68
N ALA A 162 17.97 48.02 42.73
CA ALA A 162 18.55 48.81 41.67
C ALA A 162 19.99 48.43 41.20
N ALA A 163 20.23 48.78 39.92
CA ALA A 163 21.43 49.37 39.30
C ALA A 163 22.83 49.09 39.87
N SER A 164 23.77 48.65 39.01
CA SER A 164 24.96 49.46 38.66
C SER A 164 25.84 48.83 37.55
N ALA A 165 26.43 49.73 36.76
CA ALA A 165 27.74 49.67 36.10
C ALA A 165 27.94 48.94 34.76
N ALA A 166 28.78 49.58 33.95
CA ALA A 166 28.90 49.47 32.50
C ALA A 166 30.28 48.95 32.01
N ARG A 167 30.25 48.29 30.83
CA ARG A 167 31.28 48.17 29.75
C ARG A 167 32.62 47.43 30.03
N PRO A 168 33.40 47.01 29.00
CA PRO A 168 33.17 46.93 27.55
C PRO A 168 33.52 45.57 26.89
N ALA A 169 33.35 45.54 25.57
CA ALA A 169 33.43 44.42 24.62
C ALA A 169 34.72 43.56 24.61
N SER A 170 34.54 42.27 24.33
CA SER A 170 35.50 41.40 23.64
C SER A 170 34.75 40.23 22.98
N ALA A 171 34.45 40.34 21.69
CA ALA A 171 34.17 39.19 20.82
C ALA A 171 35.52 38.56 20.42
N PRO A 172 35.57 37.24 20.17
CA PRO A 172 35.34 36.77 18.81
C PRO A 172 34.30 35.65 18.73
N ALA A 173 33.27 35.89 17.92
CA ALA A 173 32.34 34.88 17.44
C ALA A 173 33.10 33.88 16.55
N SER A 174 33.21 32.64 17.02
CA SER A 174 33.49 31.49 16.15
C SER A 174 32.16 30.96 15.63
N ALA A 175 32.10 30.87 14.31
CA ALA A 175 30.94 30.56 13.51
C ALA A 175 30.29 29.24 13.90
N SER A 176 29.04 29.33 14.36
CA SER A 176 28.08 28.23 14.24
C SER A 176 27.85 28.00 12.73
N PRO A 177 27.97 26.77 12.20
CA PRO A 177 27.64 26.53 10.81
C PRO A 177 26.18 26.89 10.60
N ALA A 178 25.94 27.82 9.68
CA ALA A 178 24.62 28.23 9.28
C ALA A 178 23.75 27.00 8.96
N PRO A 179 22.48 26.97 9.37
CA PRO A 179 21.56 25.91 8.97
C PRO A 179 21.53 25.89 7.44
N ALA A 180 22.01 24.79 6.87
CA ALA A 180 21.90 24.54 5.44
C ALA A 180 20.43 24.72 5.01
N PRO A 181 20.18 25.37 3.86
CA PRO A 181 18.85 25.77 3.44
C PRO A 181 17.94 24.55 3.41
N ALA A 182 16.79 24.64 4.10
CA ALA A 182 15.69 23.72 3.90
C ALA A 182 15.41 23.64 2.39
N PRO A 183 15.56 22.48 1.73
CA PRO A 183 15.15 22.36 0.36
C PRO A 183 13.66 22.64 0.33
N ALA A 184 13.30 23.67 -0.43
CA ALA A 184 11.93 24.01 -0.74
C ALA A 184 11.17 22.72 -1.11
N ALA A 185 9.96 22.60 -0.57
CA ALA A 185 8.93 21.79 -1.16
C ALA A 185 8.69 22.33 -2.58
N ASN A 186 9.45 21.83 -3.56
CA ASN A 186 9.12 22.00 -4.96
C ASN A 186 7.88 21.13 -5.21
N GLY A 187 6.92 21.76 -5.88
CA GLY A 187 5.53 21.33 -5.93
C GLY A 187 5.30 19.94 -6.50
N ASP A 188 4.02 19.56 -6.46
CA ASP A 188 3.39 18.30 -6.87
C ASP A 188 3.91 17.57 -8.13
N GLU A 189 4.84 18.13 -8.92
CA GLU A 189 5.36 17.54 -10.15
C GLU A 189 6.87 17.22 -10.15
N ASP A 190 7.68 17.82 -9.26
CA ASP A 190 9.15 17.62 -9.21
C ASP A 190 9.59 17.14 -7.83
N VAL A 191 9.39 15.85 -7.58
CA VAL A 191 9.95 15.20 -6.39
C VAL A 191 11.47 15.16 -6.54
N ALA A 192 12.19 15.86 -5.67
CA ALA A 192 13.65 15.89 -5.71
C ALA A 192 14.26 14.60 -5.13
N TRP A 193 14.51 13.62 -5.99
CA TRP A 193 15.00 12.29 -5.60
C TRP A 193 16.49 12.29 -5.20
N ILE A 194 16.84 11.43 -4.25
CA ILE A 194 18.22 11.06 -3.93
C ILE A 194 18.41 9.55 -4.02
N TRP A 195 19.66 9.14 -4.16
CA TRP A 195 20.03 7.73 -4.09
C TRP A 195 19.73 7.15 -2.69
N PRO A 196 18.99 6.03 -2.61
CA PRO A 196 18.58 5.45 -1.32
C PRO A 196 19.69 4.70 -0.61
N ALA A 197 20.74 4.31 -1.32
CA ALA A 197 21.92 3.66 -0.77
C ALA A 197 23.17 4.06 -1.57
N GLN A 198 24.30 4.10 -0.87
CA GLN A 198 25.61 4.24 -1.51
C GLN A 198 26.08 2.86 -1.99
N GLY A 199 26.32 2.72 -3.30
CA GLY A 199 26.70 1.45 -3.88
C GLY A 199 26.70 1.46 -5.41
N THR A 200 27.30 0.43 -6.00
CA THR A 200 27.28 0.22 -7.46
C THR A 200 25.96 -0.42 -7.87
N LEU A 201 25.43 -0.03 -9.03
CA LEU A 201 24.25 -0.66 -9.60
C LEU A 201 24.62 -2.07 -10.10
N LEU A 202 23.95 -3.10 -9.59
CA LEU A 202 24.10 -4.50 -10.00
C LEU A 202 23.18 -4.84 -11.18
N ALA A 203 21.95 -4.35 -11.13
CA ALA A 203 20.97 -4.52 -12.18
C ALA A 203 20.14 -3.25 -12.35
N GLY A 204 19.90 -2.86 -13.60
CA GLY A 204 19.03 -1.75 -13.94
C GLY A 204 17.58 -2.17 -14.12
N PHE A 205 16.75 -1.19 -14.45
CA PHE A 205 15.33 -1.37 -14.72
C PHE A 205 15.10 -2.13 -16.04
N ASP A 206 14.27 -3.17 -15.97
CA ASP A 206 13.77 -3.97 -17.08
C ASP A 206 12.34 -4.42 -16.76
N GLU A 207 11.36 -3.99 -17.53
CA GLU A 207 9.94 -4.22 -17.24
C GLU A 207 9.57 -5.71 -17.06
N ALA A 208 10.32 -6.61 -17.71
CA ALA A 208 10.08 -8.05 -17.65
C ALA A 208 10.91 -8.76 -16.56
N LYS A 209 12.17 -8.35 -16.36
CA LYS A 209 13.11 -9.05 -15.47
C LYS A 209 13.32 -8.35 -14.12
N ASN A 210 13.37 -7.02 -14.11
CA ASN A 210 13.69 -6.24 -12.92
C ASN A 210 12.86 -4.94 -12.89
N LYS A 211 11.85 -4.89 -12.02
CA LYS A 211 10.93 -3.75 -11.91
C LYS A 211 11.53 -2.50 -11.24
N GLY A 212 12.83 -2.52 -10.93
CA GLY A 212 13.53 -1.45 -10.23
C GLY A 212 15.04 -1.49 -10.49
N LEU A 213 15.79 -1.03 -9.49
CA LEU A 213 17.24 -0.99 -9.45
C LEU A 213 17.76 -1.87 -8.33
N ASP A 214 18.70 -2.76 -8.64
CA ASP A 214 19.43 -3.52 -7.62
C ASP A 214 20.73 -2.79 -7.30
N ILE A 215 20.88 -2.32 -6.07
CA ILE A 215 22.06 -1.59 -5.60
C ILE A 215 22.88 -2.51 -4.71
N ALA A 216 24.17 -2.68 -5.03
CA ALA A 216 25.11 -3.42 -4.18
C ALA A 216 25.34 -2.69 -2.86
N GLY A 217 25.47 -3.45 -1.77
CA GLY A 217 25.92 -2.93 -0.49
C GLY A 217 26.31 -4.04 0.46
N LYS A 218 26.54 -3.67 1.72
CA LYS A 218 26.91 -4.58 2.80
C LYS A 218 25.75 -4.74 3.78
N ALA A 219 25.72 -5.87 4.47
CA ALA A 219 24.66 -6.14 5.44
C ALA A 219 24.78 -5.13 6.58
N GLY A 220 23.69 -4.41 6.86
CA GLY A 220 23.68 -3.33 7.85
C GLY A 220 23.88 -1.92 7.26
N ASP A 221 24.17 -1.78 5.96
CA ASP A 221 24.28 -0.45 5.34
C ASP A 221 22.96 0.32 5.49
N ALA A 222 23.06 1.62 5.77
CA ALA A 222 21.91 2.46 5.96
C ALA A 222 21.14 2.65 4.64
N VAL A 223 19.86 2.31 4.65
CA VAL A 223 18.93 2.62 3.56
C VAL A 223 18.19 3.90 3.91
N MET A 224 18.30 4.89 3.05
CA MET A 224 17.70 6.21 3.20
C MET A 224 16.47 6.37 2.31
N ALA A 225 15.51 7.17 2.77
CA ALA A 225 14.37 7.56 1.96
C ALA A 225 14.81 8.44 0.79
N SER A 226 14.51 8.02 -0.44
CA SER A 226 14.83 8.78 -1.67
C SER A 226 14.14 10.13 -1.77
N ALA A 227 12.98 10.28 -1.12
CA ALA A 227 12.22 11.51 -1.08
C ALA A 227 11.34 11.57 0.18
N ASP A 228 10.79 12.74 0.47
CA ASP A 228 9.84 12.95 1.55
C ASP A 228 8.53 12.22 1.28
N GLY A 229 7.96 11.55 2.27
CA GLY A 229 6.73 10.80 2.06
C GLY A 229 6.18 10.19 3.34
N ARG A 230 5.13 9.40 3.17
CA ARG A 230 4.51 8.60 4.24
C ARG A 230 4.72 7.12 3.98
N VAL A 231 5.11 6.38 5.00
CA VAL A 231 5.23 4.93 4.95
C VAL A 231 3.82 4.34 4.91
N VAL A 232 3.49 3.69 3.80
CA VAL A 232 2.20 3.01 3.60
C VAL A 232 2.29 1.51 3.87
N TYR A 233 3.52 0.97 3.95
CA TYR A 233 3.78 -0.42 4.24
C TYR A 233 5.17 -0.59 4.86
N ALA A 234 5.29 -1.42 5.90
CA ALA A 234 6.57 -1.79 6.50
C ALA A 234 6.49 -3.21 7.08
N GLY A 235 7.04 -4.20 6.39
CA GLY A 235 7.03 -5.59 6.87
C GLY A 235 7.47 -6.63 5.84
N ALA A 236 7.33 -7.90 6.18
CA ALA A 236 7.75 -9.06 5.37
C ALA A 236 6.59 -9.81 4.69
N GLY A 237 5.39 -9.22 4.67
CA GLY A 237 4.17 -9.88 4.20
C GLY A 237 4.07 -10.06 2.68
N LEU A 238 4.94 -9.43 1.90
CA LEU A 238 4.99 -9.58 0.44
C LEU A 238 6.07 -10.59 0.05
N ARG A 239 5.64 -11.76 -0.44
CA ARG A 239 6.54 -12.82 -0.89
C ARG A 239 7.40 -12.35 -2.08
N GLY A 240 8.69 -12.66 -2.03
CA GLY A 240 9.67 -12.26 -3.05
C GLY A 240 10.31 -10.89 -2.84
N TYR A 241 9.81 -10.08 -1.91
CA TYR A 241 10.40 -8.78 -1.56
C TYR A 241 11.14 -8.78 -0.21
N GLY A 242 10.95 -9.83 0.61
CA GLY A 242 11.46 -9.90 1.97
C GLY A 242 10.94 -8.75 2.82
N ASN A 243 11.78 -8.19 3.69
CA ASN A 243 11.39 -7.00 4.44
C ASN A 243 11.34 -5.79 3.49
N LEU A 244 10.13 -5.31 3.29
CA LEU A 244 9.78 -4.27 2.34
C LEU A 244 9.26 -3.05 3.09
N VAL A 245 9.71 -1.88 2.65
CA VAL A 245 9.12 -0.58 3.01
C VAL A 245 8.57 0.06 1.75
N ILE A 246 7.34 0.56 1.80
CA ILE A 246 6.75 1.34 0.71
C ILE A 246 6.47 2.76 1.21
N LEU A 247 7.03 3.76 0.54
CA LEU A 247 6.80 5.17 0.79
C LEU A 247 5.88 5.74 -0.29
N LYS A 248 4.81 6.40 0.11
CA LYS A 248 3.98 7.24 -0.75
C LYS A 248 4.48 8.68 -0.65
N HIS A 249 4.93 9.24 -1.77
CA HIS A 249 5.44 10.61 -1.82
C HIS A 249 4.33 11.60 -2.16
N ASN A 250 3.55 11.30 -3.19
CA ASN A 250 2.36 12.08 -3.58
C ASN A 250 1.24 11.15 -4.08
N SER A 251 0.24 11.70 -4.76
CA SER A 251 -0.87 10.93 -5.36
C SER A 251 -0.40 10.01 -6.49
N THR A 252 0.76 10.30 -7.09
CA THR A 252 1.23 9.69 -8.33
C THR A 252 2.42 8.75 -8.08
N PHE A 253 3.32 9.05 -7.16
CA PHE A 253 4.59 8.35 -6.94
C PHE A 253 4.62 7.56 -5.63
N LEU A 254 5.06 6.30 -5.75
CA LEU A 254 5.40 5.42 -4.64
C LEU A 254 6.82 4.89 -4.86
N THR A 255 7.56 4.69 -3.77
CA THR A 255 8.85 3.98 -3.81
C THR A 255 8.82 2.76 -2.92
N ALA A 256 9.48 1.70 -3.36
CA ALA A 256 9.59 0.43 -2.64
C ALA A 256 11.07 0.10 -2.38
N TYR A 257 11.37 -0.26 -1.14
CA TYR A 257 12.70 -0.63 -0.66
C TYR A 257 12.63 -2.05 -0.14
N ALA A 258 13.22 -3.01 -0.84
CA ALA A 258 13.10 -4.43 -0.53
C ALA A 258 14.42 -5.07 -0.08
N HIS A 259 14.33 -6.34 0.33
CA HIS A 259 15.45 -7.15 0.82
C HIS A 259 16.17 -6.59 2.05
N ASN A 260 15.51 -5.71 2.80
CA ASN A 260 16.09 -5.13 4.00
C ASN A 260 16.25 -6.17 5.10
N ARG A 261 17.19 -5.97 6.02
CA ARG A 261 17.32 -6.82 7.21
C ARG A 261 16.46 -6.30 8.36
N THR A 262 16.54 -4.99 8.62
CA THR A 262 15.89 -4.33 9.75
C THR A 262 15.11 -3.13 9.25
N LEU A 263 13.90 -2.92 9.75
CA LEU A 263 13.07 -1.76 9.44
C LEU A 263 13.05 -0.83 10.66
N PHE A 264 13.41 0.44 10.49
CA PHE A 264 13.33 1.44 11.56
C PHE A 264 12.02 2.22 11.56
N VAL A 265 11.26 2.09 10.47
CA VAL A 265 10.01 2.78 10.27
C VAL A 265 8.83 1.86 10.46
N LYS A 266 7.69 2.47 10.79
CA LYS A 266 6.40 1.79 10.93
C LYS A 266 5.42 2.33 9.92
N GLU A 267 4.38 1.56 9.65
CA GLU A 267 3.24 2.00 8.85
C GLU A 267 2.65 3.31 9.41
N ASP A 268 2.14 4.15 8.52
CA ASP A 268 1.64 5.50 8.77
C ASP A 268 2.67 6.55 9.21
N GLN A 269 3.94 6.19 9.35
CA GLN A 269 4.99 7.14 9.74
C GLN A 269 5.35 8.08 8.59
N THR A 270 5.49 9.38 8.88
CA THR A 270 6.06 10.34 7.93
C THR A 270 7.59 10.28 7.98
N VAL A 271 8.22 10.24 6.81
CA VAL A 271 9.67 10.20 6.64
C VAL A 271 10.12 11.34 5.76
N LYS A 272 11.28 11.91 6.07
CA LYS A 272 11.91 12.95 5.26
C LYS A 272 12.93 12.36 4.32
N LYS A 273 13.20 13.05 3.22
CA LYS A 273 14.28 12.71 2.31
C LYS A 273 15.61 12.60 3.06
N GLY A 274 16.37 11.54 2.80
CA GLY A 274 17.64 11.26 3.49
C GLY A 274 17.49 10.68 4.90
N GLN A 275 16.26 10.46 5.39
CA GLN A 275 16.06 9.79 6.67
C GLN A 275 16.38 8.31 6.55
N LYS A 276 17.10 7.74 7.52
CA LYS A 276 17.34 6.30 7.63
C LYS A 276 16.01 5.59 7.89
N ILE A 277 15.60 4.72 6.96
CA ILE A 277 14.33 3.97 7.05
C ILE A 277 14.53 2.49 7.34
N ALA A 278 15.66 1.92 6.91
CA ALA A 278 15.96 0.51 7.04
C ALA A 278 17.47 0.24 7.02
N GLU A 279 17.84 -1.02 7.21
CA GLU A 279 19.19 -1.54 6.98
C GLU A 279 19.17 -2.54 5.83
N MET A 280 20.15 -2.42 4.95
CA MET A 280 20.31 -3.31 3.83
C MET A 280 20.58 -4.74 4.33
N GLY A 281 19.98 -5.71 3.64
CA GLY A 281 20.12 -7.12 3.96
C GLY A 281 20.05 -7.97 2.70
N ASN A 282 19.73 -9.24 2.92
CA ASN A 282 19.51 -10.23 1.88
C ASN A 282 18.21 -11.01 2.12
N SER A 283 17.20 -10.37 2.74
CA SER A 283 15.93 -11.03 3.03
C SER A 283 15.22 -11.40 1.72
N ASP A 284 15.02 -12.69 1.46
CA ASP A 284 14.51 -13.22 0.19
C ASP A 284 15.34 -12.82 -1.05
N ALA A 285 16.65 -12.60 -0.89
CA ALA A 285 17.59 -12.35 -1.99
C ALA A 285 18.82 -13.25 -1.92
N ASP A 286 19.42 -13.56 -3.07
CA ASP A 286 20.60 -14.43 -3.19
C ASP A 286 21.87 -13.83 -2.56
N ARG A 287 21.90 -12.50 -2.40
CA ARG A 287 23.00 -11.73 -1.83
C ARG A 287 22.50 -10.45 -1.20
N VAL A 288 23.38 -9.78 -0.46
CA VAL A 288 23.09 -8.45 0.07
C VAL A 288 22.96 -7.46 -1.07
N LYS A 289 21.76 -6.93 -1.23
CA LYS A 289 21.43 -5.90 -2.22
C LYS A 289 20.17 -5.17 -1.76
N LEU A 290 20.07 -3.89 -2.12
CA LEU A 290 18.82 -3.15 -2.01
C LEU A 290 18.10 -3.21 -3.35
N HIS A 291 16.87 -3.70 -3.34
CA HIS A 291 15.98 -3.57 -4.49
C HIS A 291 15.14 -2.32 -4.32
N PHE A 292 15.32 -1.36 -5.22
CA PHE A 292 14.66 -0.05 -5.19
C PHE A 292 13.76 0.12 -6.41
N GLU A 293 12.45 0.25 -6.19
CA GLU A 293 11.50 0.52 -7.27
C GLU A 293 10.89 1.92 -7.12
N ILE A 294 10.65 2.58 -8.25
CA ILE A 294 9.76 3.75 -8.33
C ILE A 294 8.53 3.33 -9.12
N ARG A 295 7.35 3.59 -8.57
CA ARG A 295 6.07 3.34 -9.23
C ARG A 295 5.32 4.64 -9.44
N ARG A 296 4.87 4.86 -10.67
CA ARG A 296 4.03 5.98 -11.07
C ARG A 296 2.63 5.45 -11.36
N GLN A 297 1.63 5.89 -10.60
CA GLN A 297 0.24 5.42 -10.69
C GLN A 297 0.13 3.89 -10.60
N GLY A 298 0.97 3.29 -9.74
CA GLY A 298 1.04 1.84 -9.54
C GLY A 298 1.86 1.06 -10.58
N LYS A 299 2.25 1.67 -11.71
CA LYS A 299 3.12 1.03 -12.71
C LYS A 299 4.60 1.26 -12.37
N PRO A 300 5.46 0.23 -12.45
CA PRO A 300 6.89 0.39 -12.26
C PRO A 300 7.46 1.23 -13.39
N VAL A 301 8.29 2.22 -13.05
CA VAL A 301 8.95 3.13 -13.99
C VAL A 301 10.44 3.12 -13.74
N ASP A 302 11.22 3.42 -14.79
CA ASP A 302 12.68 3.46 -14.71
C ASP A 302 13.17 4.51 -13.69
N PRO A 303 13.77 4.09 -12.56
CA PRO A 303 14.22 5.01 -11.53
C PRO A 303 15.43 5.85 -11.96
N ALA A 304 16.23 5.36 -12.93
CA ALA A 304 17.44 6.05 -13.38
C ALA A 304 17.13 7.39 -14.08
N LYS A 305 15.91 7.59 -14.57
CA LYS A 305 15.45 8.85 -15.17
C LYS A 305 15.12 9.94 -14.15
N TYR A 306 14.85 9.54 -12.91
CA TYR A 306 14.42 10.41 -11.83
C TYR A 306 15.55 10.68 -10.83
N LEU A 307 16.46 9.72 -10.68
CA LEU A 307 17.62 9.84 -9.81
C LEU A 307 18.68 10.76 -10.43
N PRO A 308 19.44 11.49 -9.60
CA PRO A 308 20.55 12.29 -10.10
C PRO A 308 21.62 11.38 -10.72
N ALA A 309 22.27 11.85 -11.78
CA ALA A 309 23.40 11.16 -12.39
C ALA A 309 24.50 10.90 -11.35
N LYS A 310 25.07 9.69 -11.35
CA LYS A 310 26.23 9.33 -10.54
C LYS A 310 27.53 9.69 -11.22
#